data_AF-A0ABD4E0E1-F1
#
_entry.id   AF-A0ABD4E0E1-F1
#
_cell.length_a   1.000
_cell.length_b   1.000
_cell.length_c   1.000
_cell.angle_alpha   90.00
_cell.angle_beta   90.00
_cell.angle_gamma   90.00
#
_symmetry.space_group_name_H-M   'P 1'
#
loop_
_entity.id
_entity.type
_entity.pdbx_description
1 polymer ?
#
loop_
_entity_poly.entity_id
_entity_poly.type
_entity_poly.pdbx_seq_one_letter_code
_entity_poly.pdbx_strand_id
1 'polypeptide(L)'
;MTNMSDVSDVIDTANAAENEQSDLVSRTLALVEAPAPLEITPLLDKPAVTGDGEIITNIKPIQYPVRDLHIAALHHYLDGAQFPVETADGMSDAKMVVSRLSKLKTAVKDAYTAWNAPILAMTADARGKRDYVVAEVDKILTPIKEQIDTQTAKEAEDRNRKARIESERVSGHTAALKVLTDMPGNYLSASSETIERVIDEISSFDYLSRRDWQEYLPAATDAIRTNIDTLKLHLENAKAREQLAALQAEQQRQDDERTAREQAARQARERDDALRERIHQIELAPTTAVGLDSEGIKRIMARLERTDVATFEDRSTEAAAAIESTRNSLQTMLDAALTAEAQKRQAEADAAELAAFRAERERKANEEREAAERAEREAREAAQRAEHEKQEAARIARERAEAVAETLLALLIEARTHVPAGDLADRIDNAVATAQGE
;
A
#
# COMPACT_ATOMS: atom_id res chain seq x y z
N MET A 1 -41.56 49.70 20.07
CA MET A 1 -41.89 50.91 20.85
C MET A 1 -42.13 50.47 22.28
N THR A 2 -41.04 50.31 23.03
CA THR A 2 -41.06 49.92 24.44
C THR A 2 -41.24 51.19 25.25
N ASN A 3 -42.24 51.19 26.14
CA ASN A 3 -42.66 52.35 26.91
C ASN A 3 -41.49 52.94 27.71
N MET A 4 -41.08 54.17 27.38
CA MET A 4 -40.09 54.93 28.16
C MET A 4 -40.56 55.27 29.58
N SER A 5 -41.82 54.97 29.93
CA SER A 5 -42.34 55.11 31.30
C SER A 5 -41.68 54.14 32.29
N ASP A 6 -41.35 52.91 31.87
CA ASP A 6 -40.80 51.89 32.79
C ASP A 6 -39.34 52.14 33.18
N VAL A 7 -38.59 52.90 32.37
CA VAL A 7 -37.19 53.22 32.68
C VAL A 7 -37.10 54.30 33.77
N SER A 8 -38.07 55.22 33.84
CA SER A 8 -38.14 56.22 34.91
C SER A 8 -38.39 55.55 36.26
N ASP A 9 -39.33 54.60 36.31
CA ASP A 9 -39.67 53.89 37.55
C ASP A 9 -38.51 53.04 38.09
N VAL A 10 -37.66 52.49 37.21
CA VAL A 10 -36.45 51.75 37.60
C VAL A 10 -35.35 52.68 38.11
N ILE A 11 -35.19 53.87 37.52
CA ILE A 11 -34.21 54.87 37.99
C ILE A 11 -34.66 55.47 39.33
N ASP A 12 -35.95 55.74 39.49
CA ASP A 12 -36.51 56.28 40.73
C ASP A 12 -36.46 55.25 41.88
N THR A 13 -36.64 53.96 41.58
CA THR A 13 -36.44 52.88 42.58
C THR A 13 -34.97 52.64 42.92
N ALA A 14 -34.05 52.77 41.96
CA ALA A 14 -32.61 52.70 42.23
C ALA A 14 -32.13 53.88 43.09
N ASN A 15 -32.58 55.11 42.79
CA ASN A 15 -32.27 56.30 43.58
C ASN A 15 -32.91 56.25 44.99
N ALA A 16 -34.12 55.67 45.12
CA ALA A 16 -34.74 55.44 46.42
C ALA A 16 -33.96 54.41 47.25
N ALA A 17 -33.47 53.34 46.64
CA ALA A 17 -32.64 52.33 47.32
C ALA A 17 -31.27 52.89 47.74
N GLU A 18 -30.67 53.76 46.93
CA GLU A 18 -29.40 54.43 47.25
C GLU A 18 -29.60 55.46 48.38
N ASN A 19 -30.73 56.18 48.38
CA ASN A 19 -31.12 57.05 49.50
C ASN A 19 -31.43 56.26 50.77
N GLU A 20 -32.12 55.12 50.70
CA GLU A 20 -32.38 54.26 51.87
C GLU A 20 -31.08 53.63 52.41
N GLN A 21 -30.14 53.24 51.55
CA GLN A 21 -28.82 52.81 51.98
C GLN A 21 -28.02 53.95 52.62
N SER A 22 -28.06 55.16 52.06
CA SER A 22 -27.42 56.34 52.65
C SER A 22 -28.05 56.72 54.00
N ASP A 23 -29.36 56.57 54.15
CA ASP A 23 -30.10 56.87 55.38
C ASP A 23 -29.90 55.77 56.43
N LEU A 24 -29.75 54.50 56.03
CA LEU A 24 -29.31 53.40 56.89
C LEU A 24 -27.87 53.57 57.35
N VAL A 25 -26.95 53.99 56.47
CA VAL A 25 -25.56 54.31 56.83
C VAL A 25 -25.51 55.50 57.78
N SER A 26 -26.33 56.53 57.54
CA SER A 26 -26.41 57.70 58.42
C SER A 26 -27.07 57.39 59.77
N ARG A 27 -28.10 56.52 59.80
CA ARG A 27 -28.70 56.03 61.06
C ARG A 27 -27.79 55.07 61.81
N THR A 28 -27.04 54.22 61.12
CA THR A 28 -26.03 53.36 61.77
C THR A 28 -24.85 54.19 62.29
N LEU A 29 -24.38 55.22 61.56
CA LEU A 29 -23.42 56.20 62.09
C LEU A 29 -23.96 57.00 63.28
N ALA A 30 -25.26 57.32 63.31
CA ALA A 30 -25.90 58.01 64.43
C ALA A 30 -26.15 57.09 65.64
N LEU A 31 -26.19 55.78 65.44
CA LEU A 31 -26.28 54.74 66.49
C LEU A 31 -24.90 54.26 66.96
N VAL A 32 -23.81 54.68 66.32
CA VAL A 32 -22.48 54.62 66.92
C VAL A 32 -22.46 55.69 68.01
N GLU A 33 -22.90 55.30 69.22
CA GLU A 33 -22.60 56.02 70.45
C GLU A 33 -21.14 56.46 70.39
N ALA A 34 -20.89 57.75 70.67
CA ALA A 34 -19.54 58.30 70.74
C ALA A 34 -18.61 57.27 71.39
N PRO A 35 -17.46 56.93 70.77
CA PRO A 35 -16.63 55.81 71.21
C PRO A 35 -16.43 55.95 72.71
N ALA A 36 -16.92 54.98 73.46
CA ALA A 36 -16.78 54.98 74.92
C ALA A 36 -15.31 55.32 75.21
N PRO A 37 -15.03 56.32 76.05
CA PRO A 37 -13.66 56.76 76.28
C PRO A 37 -12.85 55.54 76.69
N LEU A 38 -11.81 55.23 75.90
CA LEU A 38 -10.96 54.07 76.14
C LEU A 38 -10.54 54.08 77.61
N GLU A 39 -10.93 53.07 78.39
CA GLU A 39 -10.60 52.95 79.83
C GLU A 39 -9.09 52.78 80.11
N ILE A 40 -8.25 53.03 79.11
CA ILE A 40 -6.79 53.01 79.17
C ILE A 40 -6.26 54.30 79.82
N THR A 41 -6.95 55.42 79.63
CA THR A 41 -6.55 56.74 80.16
C THR A 41 -6.38 56.76 81.70
N PRO A 42 -7.32 56.24 82.52
CA PRO A 42 -7.17 56.27 83.98
C PRO A 42 -6.07 55.36 84.56
N LEU A 43 -5.47 54.47 83.76
CA LEU A 43 -4.33 53.63 84.17
C LEU A 43 -2.98 54.24 83.79
N LEU A 44 -2.94 55.01 82.70
CA LEU A 44 -1.74 55.74 82.26
C LEU A 44 -1.48 56.99 83.12
N ASP A 45 -2.53 57.62 83.65
CA ASP A 45 -2.44 58.86 84.43
C ASP A 45 -2.15 58.65 85.93
N LYS A 46 -2.07 57.40 86.39
CA LYS A 46 -1.65 57.11 87.78
C LYS A 46 -0.14 57.30 87.90
N PRO A 47 0.33 58.26 88.70
CA PRO A 47 1.76 58.49 88.82
C PRO A 47 2.41 57.30 89.54
N ALA A 48 3.65 56.98 89.18
CA ALA A 48 4.35 55.83 89.77
C ALA A 48 4.52 56.04 91.28
N VAL A 49 4.23 55.00 92.06
CA VAL A 49 4.33 55.02 93.52
C VAL A 49 5.46 54.14 94.02
N THR A 50 6.06 54.50 95.16
CA THR A 50 7.03 53.65 95.88
C THR A 50 6.34 52.43 96.51
N GLY A 51 7.10 51.49 97.07
CA GLY A 51 6.56 50.34 97.80
C GLY A 51 5.69 50.72 99.01
N ASP A 52 5.80 51.96 99.49
CA ASP A 52 5.02 52.53 100.60
C ASP A 52 3.84 53.40 100.12
N GLY A 53 3.62 53.52 98.80
CA GLY A 53 2.48 54.22 98.21
C GLY A 53 2.69 55.72 97.93
N GLU A 54 3.90 56.27 98.10
CA GLU A 54 4.18 57.69 97.81
C GLU A 54 4.43 57.95 96.33
N ILE A 55 3.93 59.06 95.80
CA ILE A 55 4.08 59.45 94.40
C ILE A 55 5.52 59.91 94.10
N ILE A 56 6.16 59.27 93.11
CA ILE A 56 7.51 59.61 92.68
C ILE A 56 7.45 60.76 91.67
N THR A 57 7.58 62.00 92.16
CA THR A 57 7.49 63.22 91.33
C THR A 57 8.83 63.71 90.76
N ASN A 58 9.94 63.36 91.41
CA ASN A 58 11.28 63.76 90.97
C ASN A 58 12.34 62.84 91.57
N ILE A 59 13.08 62.09 90.73
CA ILE A 59 14.25 61.35 91.19
C ILE A 59 15.38 62.37 91.39
N LYS A 60 15.61 62.77 92.64
CA LYS A 60 16.74 63.64 92.98
C LYS A 60 18.04 62.96 92.55
N PRO A 61 19.06 63.68 92.03
CA PRO A 61 20.37 63.10 91.78
C PRO A 61 20.90 62.42 93.05
N ILE A 62 21.51 61.24 92.92
CA ILE A 62 22.09 60.56 94.07
C ILE A 62 23.11 61.46 94.75
N GLN A 63 22.83 61.84 95.98
CA GLN A 63 23.77 62.58 96.81
C GLN A 63 24.45 61.58 97.71
N TYR A 64 25.66 61.18 97.33
CA TYR A 64 26.49 60.43 98.25
C TYR A 64 26.86 61.33 99.44
N PRO A 65 26.89 60.80 100.68
CA PRO A 65 27.36 61.54 101.85
C PRO A 65 28.84 61.94 101.73
N VAL A 66 29.54 61.39 100.72
CA VAL A 66 30.94 61.61 100.42
C VAL A 66 31.03 62.23 99.03
N ARG A 67 31.62 63.42 98.94
CA ARG A 67 31.94 64.07 97.66
C ARG A 67 33.40 63.79 97.31
N ASP A 68 33.81 64.07 96.08
CA ASP A 68 35.19 63.87 95.61
C ASP A 68 36.23 64.52 96.56
N LEU A 69 35.88 65.67 97.16
CA LEU A 69 36.68 66.35 98.20
C LEU A 69 36.86 65.52 99.48
N HIS A 70 35.84 64.78 99.93
CA HIS A 70 35.92 63.93 101.11
C HIS A 70 36.72 62.64 100.83
N ILE A 71 36.63 62.10 99.61
CA ILE A 71 37.47 60.98 99.17
C ILE A 71 38.95 61.43 99.08
N ALA A 72 39.20 62.60 98.50
CA ALA A 72 40.55 63.19 98.45
C ALA A 72 41.12 63.47 99.84
N ALA A 73 40.30 63.96 100.78
CA ALA A 73 40.70 64.15 102.17
C ALA A 73 40.98 62.82 102.90
N LEU A 74 40.19 61.78 102.65
CA LEU A 74 40.46 60.43 103.16
C LEU A 74 41.75 59.86 102.59
N HIS A 75 42.01 60.06 101.29
CA HIS A 75 43.29 59.71 100.69
C HIS A 75 44.42 60.48 101.37
N HIS A 76 44.36 61.80 101.46
CA HIS A 76 45.43 62.58 102.13
C HIS A 76 45.65 62.19 103.60
N TYR A 77 44.58 61.86 104.33
CA TYR A 77 44.67 61.43 105.73
C TYR A 77 45.25 60.01 105.90
N LEU A 78 45.05 59.12 104.92
CA LEU A 78 45.50 57.73 104.97
C LEU A 78 46.75 57.45 104.12
N ASP A 79 47.15 58.40 103.28
CA ASP A 79 48.32 58.28 102.42
C ASP A 79 49.60 58.32 103.25
N GLY A 80 50.40 57.27 103.15
CA GLY A 80 51.57 57.06 104.01
C GLY A 80 51.28 56.69 105.47
N ALA A 81 50.01 56.55 105.88
CA ALA A 81 49.65 56.18 107.24
C ALA A 81 50.04 54.70 107.52
N GLN A 82 51.05 54.49 108.35
CA GLN A 82 51.43 53.16 108.85
C GLN A 82 50.92 52.99 110.28
N PHE A 83 50.04 52.01 110.48
CA PHE A 83 49.53 51.68 111.80
C PHE A 83 50.43 50.60 112.42
N PRO A 84 51.08 50.84 113.58
CA PRO A 84 51.96 49.87 114.23
C PRO A 84 51.12 48.79 114.94
N VAL A 85 50.55 47.88 114.14
CA VAL A 85 49.59 46.84 114.55
C VAL A 85 50.13 45.80 115.54
N GLU A 86 51.44 45.75 115.75
CA GLU A 86 52.07 44.91 116.78
C GLU A 86 51.84 45.48 118.19
N THR A 87 51.52 46.77 118.30
CA THR A 87 51.12 47.41 119.56
C THR A 87 49.60 47.37 119.72
N ALA A 88 49.11 47.20 120.96
CA ALA A 88 47.68 47.15 121.23
C ALA A 88 46.95 48.44 120.77
N ASP A 89 47.60 49.60 120.96
CA ASP A 89 47.06 50.89 120.56
C ASP A 89 47.02 51.05 119.03
N GLY A 90 48.11 50.73 118.33
CA GLY A 90 48.15 50.78 116.86
C GLY A 90 47.16 49.81 116.19
N MET A 91 46.93 48.63 116.78
CA MET A 91 45.90 47.69 116.31
C MET A 91 44.48 48.20 116.56
N SER A 92 44.25 48.88 117.68
CA SER A 92 42.97 49.54 117.97
C SER A 92 42.67 50.64 116.95
N ASP A 93 43.66 51.49 116.65
CA ASP A 93 43.53 52.57 115.68
C ASP A 93 43.31 52.05 114.25
N ALA A 94 44.05 51.02 113.82
CA ALA A 94 43.84 50.38 112.52
C ALA A 94 42.42 49.79 112.40
N LYS A 95 41.96 49.06 113.42
CA LYS A 95 40.60 48.49 113.46
C LYS A 95 39.54 49.58 113.41
N MET A 96 39.76 50.69 114.11
CA MET A 96 38.84 51.83 114.09
C MET A 96 38.77 52.47 112.70
N VAL A 97 39.90 52.68 112.03
CA VAL A 97 39.94 53.21 110.64
C VAL A 97 39.24 52.25 109.67
N VAL A 98 39.55 50.95 109.71
CA VAL A 98 38.88 49.94 108.87
C VAL A 98 37.38 49.90 109.15
N SER A 99 36.97 49.95 110.42
CA SER A 99 35.56 50.01 110.79
C SER A 99 34.86 51.24 110.21
N ARG A 100 35.49 52.42 110.29
CA ARG A 100 34.96 53.67 109.71
C ARG A 100 34.85 53.59 108.18
N LEU A 101 35.87 53.08 107.48
CA LEU A 101 35.83 52.90 106.02
C LEU A 101 34.80 51.86 105.59
N SER A 102 34.66 50.76 106.33
CA SER A 102 33.64 49.74 106.05
C SER A 102 32.22 50.30 106.26
N LYS A 103 31.99 51.04 107.35
CA LYS A 103 30.72 51.76 107.58
C LYS A 103 30.42 52.76 106.46
N LEU A 104 31.43 53.49 105.98
CA LEU A 104 31.29 54.43 104.86
C LEU A 104 30.90 53.70 103.57
N LYS A 105 31.56 52.58 103.26
CA LYS A 105 31.25 51.72 102.11
C LYS A 105 29.82 51.18 102.18
N THR A 106 29.39 50.70 103.35
CA THR A 106 28.02 50.24 103.58
C THR A 106 27.03 51.39 103.40
N ALA A 107 27.28 52.56 104.01
CA ALA A 107 26.42 53.73 103.86
C ALA A 107 26.28 54.20 102.40
N VAL A 108 27.34 54.15 101.60
CA VAL A 108 27.30 54.47 100.17
C VAL A 108 26.48 53.44 99.39
N LYS A 109 26.63 52.14 99.69
CA LYS A 109 25.84 51.07 99.07
C LYS A 109 24.36 51.13 99.43
N ASP A 110 24.06 51.40 100.70
CA ASP A 110 22.70 51.53 101.21
C ASP A 110 22.05 52.77 100.58
N ALA A 111 22.78 53.89 100.48
CA ALA A 111 22.32 55.09 99.79
C ALA A 111 22.03 54.83 98.30
N TYR A 112 22.89 54.09 97.58
CA TYR A 112 22.63 53.71 96.19
C TYR A 112 21.43 52.77 96.04
N THR A 113 21.33 51.77 96.91
CA THR A 113 20.22 50.78 96.86
C THR A 113 18.89 51.47 97.16
N ALA A 114 18.83 52.33 98.18
CA ALA A 114 17.66 53.12 98.50
C ALA A 114 17.29 54.13 97.40
N TRP A 115 18.29 54.74 96.75
CA TRP A 115 18.07 55.66 95.62
C TRP A 115 17.58 54.94 94.35
N ASN A 116 18.11 53.74 94.05
CA ASN A 116 17.78 53.00 92.84
C ASN A 116 16.48 52.17 92.96
N ALA A 117 16.08 51.79 94.16
CA ALA A 117 14.83 51.07 94.41
C ALA A 117 13.58 51.75 93.79
N PRO A 118 13.32 53.06 94.00
CA PRO A 118 12.19 53.73 93.36
C PRO A 118 12.33 53.77 91.84
N ILE A 119 13.55 53.88 91.30
CA ILE A 119 13.79 53.86 89.83
C ILE A 119 13.40 52.50 89.26
N LEU A 120 13.85 51.41 89.87
CA LEU A 120 13.49 50.06 89.44
C LEU A 120 11.98 49.82 89.54
N ALA A 121 11.35 50.26 90.62
CA ALA A 121 9.89 50.22 90.78
C ALA A 121 9.16 51.00 89.68
N MET A 122 9.60 52.22 89.37
CA MET A 122 9.06 53.00 88.25
C MET A 122 9.23 52.30 86.90
N THR A 123 10.41 51.72 86.64
CA THR A 123 10.64 51.02 85.36
C THR A 123 9.82 49.73 85.24
N ALA A 124 9.59 49.03 86.34
CA ALA A 124 8.73 47.85 86.38
C ALA A 124 7.26 48.24 86.15
N ASP A 125 6.76 49.28 86.84
CA ASP A 125 5.42 49.83 86.64
C ASP A 125 5.21 50.33 85.19
N ALA A 126 6.18 51.07 84.65
CA ALA A 126 6.11 51.56 83.27
C ALA A 126 6.08 50.41 82.24
N ARG A 127 6.86 49.34 82.45
CA ARG A 127 6.81 48.13 81.61
C ARG A 127 5.47 47.41 81.74
N GLY A 128 4.97 47.25 82.96
CA GLY A 128 3.66 46.64 83.22
C GLY A 128 2.53 47.41 82.55
N LYS A 129 2.53 48.75 82.64
CA LYS A 129 1.58 49.63 81.95
C LYS A 129 1.69 49.51 80.44
N ARG A 130 2.90 49.51 79.87
CA ARG A 130 3.11 49.29 78.43
C ARG A 130 2.52 47.95 78.00
N ASP A 131 2.86 46.87 78.70
CA ASP A 131 2.43 45.51 78.32
C ASP A 131 0.92 45.35 78.46
N TYR A 132 0.31 45.95 79.47
CA TYR A 132 -1.15 46.04 79.61
C TYR A 132 -1.79 46.80 78.45
N VAL A 133 -1.27 47.98 78.10
CA VAL A 133 -1.78 48.80 76.98
C VAL A 133 -1.67 48.03 75.67
N VAL A 134 -0.52 47.38 75.41
CA VAL A 134 -0.32 46.56 74.21
C VAL A 134 -1.33 45.41 74.17
N ALA A 135 -1.50 44.68 75.28
CA ALA A 135 -2.45 43.57 75.34
C ALA A 135 -3.91 44.03 75.12
N GLU A 136 -4.31 45.19 75.65
CA GLU A 136 -5.65 45.72 75.47
C GLU A 136 -5.87 46.25 74.04
N VAL A 137 -4.86 46.89 73.45
CA VAL A 137 -4.87 47.28 72.04
C VAL A 137 -4.95 46.05 71.14
N ASP A 138 -4.23 44.97 71.44
CA ASP A 138 -4.26 43.73 70.67
C ASP A 138 -5.63 43.03 70.73
N LYS A 139 -6.31 43.05 71.88
CA LYS A 139 -7.68 42.54 72.01
C LYS A 139 -8.68 43.28 71.11
N ILE A 140 -8.46 44.57 70.87
CA ILE A 140 -9.29 45.38 69.99
C ILE A 140 -8.86 45.21 68.52
N LEU A 141 -7.55 45.25 68.25
CA LEU A 141 -6.98 45.22 66.91
C LEU A 141 -7.17 43.87 66.22
N THR A 142 -6.98 42.76 66.94
CA THR A 142 -7.06 41.40 66.37
C THR A 142 -8.41 41.11 65.72
N PRO A 143 -9.57 41.28 66.40
CA PRO A 143 -10.86 41.03 65.77
C PRO A 143 -11.17 41.99 64.62
N ILE A 144 -10.72 43.26 64.69
CA ILE A 144 -10.87 44.22 63.59
C ILE A 144 -10.07 43.75 62.37
N LYS A 145 -8.84 43.30 62.58
CA LYS A 145 -8.00 42.77 61.50
C LYS A 145 -8.61 41.51 60.88
N GLU A 146 -9.10 40.58 61.68
CA GLU A 146 -9.80 39.38 61.19
C GLU A 146 -11.05 39.72 60.37
N GLN A 147 -11.81 40.74 60.79
CA GLN A 147 -12.96 41.25 60.02
C GLN A 147 -12.53 41.85 58.67
N ILE A 148 -11.47 42.67 58.66
CA ILE A 148 -10.91 43.26 57.44
C ILE A 148 -10.41 42.16 56.49
N ASP A 149 -9.65 41.18 57.01
CA ASP A 149 -9.11 40.08 56.22
C ASP A 149 -10.24 39.22 55.63
N THR A 150 -11.28 38.95 56.42
CA THR A 150 -12.48 38.21 55.96
C THR A 150 -13.22 38.96 54.85
N GLN A 151 -13.44 40.28 55.01
CA GLN A 151 -14.14 41.09 54.02
C GLN A 151 -13.32 41.21 52.74
N THR A 152 -12.01 41.43 52.86
CA THR A 152 -11.08 41.49 51.71
C THR A 152 -11.07 40.17 50.95
N ALA A 153 -11.11 39.02 51.65
CA ALA A 153 -11.21 37.71 51.03
C ALA A 153 -12.53 37.53 50.26
N LYS A 154 -13.66 37.94 50.83
CA LYS A 154 -14.97 37.90 50.14
C LYS A 154 -14.99 38.78 48.89
N GLU A 155 -14.46 40.00 48.97
CA GLU A 155 -14.37 40.91 47.82
C GLU A 155 -13.46 40.37 46.71
N ALA A 156 -12.36 39.71 47.09
CA ALA A 156 -11.48 39.03 46.15
C ALA A 156 -12.17 37.82 45.49
N GLU A 157 -12.91 37.02 46.25
CA GLU A 157 -13.70 35.90 45.73
C GLU A 157 -14.79 36.39 44.75
N ASP A 158 -15.52 37.44 45.11
CA ASP A 158 -16.54 38.04 44.24
C ASP A 158 -15.96 38.62 42.96
N ARG A 159 -14.80 39.28 43.06
CA ARG A 159 -14.07 39.79 41.88
C ARG A 159 -13.62 38.64 40.97
N ASN A 160 -13.06 37.58 41.54
CA ASN A 160 -12.63 36.40 40.79
C ASN A 160 -13.82 35.67 40.15
N ARG A 161 -14.95 35.56 40.85
CA ARG A 161 -16.19 34.97 40.32
C ARG A 161 -16.73 35.77 39.15
N LYS A 162 -16.82 37.10 39.27
CA LYS A 162 -17.23 37.99 38.16
C LYS A 162 -16.28 37.88 36.97
N ALA A 163 -14.97 37.90 37.21
CA ALA A 163 -13.96 37.75 36.17
C ALA A 163 -14.06 36.39 35.45
N ARG A 164 -14.35 35.31 36.18
CA ARG A 164 -14.53 33.98 35.60
C ARG A 164 -15.77 33.89 34.71
N ILE A 165 -16.92 34.39 35.18
CA ILE A 165 -18.16 34.41 34.38
C ILE A 165 -17.94 35.22 33.10
N GLU A 166 -17.29 36.37 33.20
CA GLU A 166 -16.98 37.21 32.06
C GLU A 166 -15.99 36.54 31.09
N SER A 167 -14.95 35.89 31.61
CA SER A 167 -13.99 35.12 30.80
C SER A 167 -14.67 33.95 30.09
N GLU A 168 -15.60 33.25 30.74
CA GLU A 168 -16.37 32.16 30.13
C GLU A 168 -17.30 32.68 29.03
N ARG A 169 -17.95 33.84 29.24
CA ARG A 169 -18.77 34.54 28.24
C ARG A 169 -17.95 34.90 27.00
N VAL A 170 -16.83 35.60 27.19
CA VAL A 170 -15.91 36.02 26.12
C VAL A 170 -15.33 34.81 25.37
N SER A 171 -14.89 33.78 26.10
CA SER A 171 -14.40 32.53 25.51
C SER A 171 -15.47 31.85 24.65
N GLY A 172 -16.72 31.82 25.13
CA GLY A 172 -17.84 31.31 24.37
C GLY A 172 -18.05 32.04 23.04
N HIS A 173 -18.03 33.37 23.03
CA HIS A 173 -18.23 34.16 21.81
C HIS A 173 -17.07 34.00 20.83
N THR A 174 -15.84 34.07 21.31
CA THR A 174 -14.64 33.91 20.48
C THR A 174 -14.57 32.51 19.84
N ALA A 175 -14.92 31.45 20.58
CA ALA A 175 -15.00 30.10 20.03
C ALA A 175 -16.05 29.99 18.92
N ALA A 176 -17.22 30.61 19.08
CA ALA A 176 -18.27 30.59 18.08
C ALA A 176 -17.93 31.43 16.84
N LEU A 177 -17.30 32.60 17.02
CA LEU A 177 -16.75 33.38 15.91
C LEU A 177 -15.70 32.59 15.13
N LYS A 178 -14.86 31.81 15.81
CA LYS A 178 -13.89 30.94 15.16
C LYS A 178 -14.58 29.86 14.31
N VAL A 179 -15.56 29.15 14.86
CA VAL A 179 -16.35 28.15 14.11
C VAL A 179 -16.99 28.78 12.87
N LEU A 180 -17.54 29.98 13.02
CA LEU A 180 -18.09 30.73 11.91
C LEU A 180 -16.99 31.03 10.87
N THR A 181 -15.87 31.61 11.27
CA THR A 181 -14.77 31.99 10.35
C THR A 181 -14.16 30.79 9.62
N ASP A 182 -14.02 29.64 10.28
CA ASP A 182 -13.44 28.42 9.71
C ASP A 182 -14.43 27.66 8.83
N MET A 183 -15.72 28.05 8.84
CA MET A 183 -16.79 27.31 8.18
C MET A 183 -16.59 27.06 6.68
N PRO A 184 -16.17 28.03 5.84
CA PRO A 184 -16.02 27.80 4.40
C PRO A 184 -15.04 26.66 4.06
N GLY A 185 -14.00 26.46 4.88
CA GLY A 185 -13.02 25.40 4.70
C GLY A 185 -13.63 23.99 4.75
N ASN A 186 -14.73 23.81 5.49
CA ASN A 186 -15.43 22.52 5.59
C ASN A 186 -16.24 22.16 4.34
N TYR A 187 -16.45 23.10 3.41
CA TYR A 187 -17.33 22.93 2.25
C TYR A 187 -16.60 22.97 0.89
N LEU A 188 -15.27 22.95 0.86
CA LEU A 188 -14.47 22.96 -0.38
C LEU A 188 -14.77 21.79 -1.34
N SER A 189 -15.08 20.61 -0.80
CA SER A 189 -15.38 19.40 -1.56
C SER A 189 -16.86 19.01 -1.56
N ALA A 190 -17.72 19.83 -0.94
CA ALA A 190 -19.15 19.56 -0.88
C ALA A 190 -19.83 19.73 -2.25
N SER A 191 -21.00 19.11 -2.42
CA SER A 191 -21.85 19.28 -3.61
C SER A 191 -22.44 20.69 -3.67
N SER A 192 -22.81 21.12 -4.87
CA SER A 192 -23.44 22.43 -5.08
C SER A 192 -24.70 22.62 -4.21
N GLU A 193 -25.55 21.59 -4.14
CA GLU A 193 -26.77 21.58 -3.32
C GLU A 193 -26.48 21.76 -1.82
N THR A 194 -25.42 21.12 -1.31
CA THR A 194 -25.05 21.23 0.11
C THR A 194 -24.59 22.65 0.43
N ILE A 195 -23.80 23.24 -0.46
CA ILE A 195 -23.28 24.60 -0.29
C ILE A 195 -24.42 25.63 -0.35
N GLU A 196 -25.38 25.47 -1.27
CA GLU A 196 -26.58 26.34 -1.36
C GLU A 196 -27.38 26.33 -0.06
N ARG A 197 -27.67 25.13 0.48
CA ARG A 197 -28.41 24.99 1.73
C ARG A 197 -27.73 25.69 2.91
N VAL A 198 -26.40 25.63 2.96
CA VAL A 198 -25.61 26.27 4.02
C VAL A 198 -25.58 27.79 3.85
N ILE A 199 -25.46 28.29 2.62
CA ILE A 199 -25.61 29.72 2.33
C ILE A 199 -26.98 30.21 2.79
N ASP A 200 -28.06 29.48 2.47
CA ASP A 200 -29.42 29.83 2.87
C ASP A 200 -29.58 29.82 4.40
N GLU A 201 -29.03 28.81 5.08
CA GLU A 201 -29.07 28.72 6.55
C GLU A 201 -28.37 29.92 7.21
N ILE A 202 -27.16 30.26 6.79
CA ILE A 202 -26.37 31.36 7.40
C ILE A 202 -26.94 32.72 7.01
N SER A 203 -27.51 32.84 5.81
CA SER A 203 -28.18 34.06 5.35
C SER A 203 -29.52 34.30 6.05
N SER A 204 -30.07 33.28 6.70
CA SER A 204 -31.31 33.42 7.46
C SER A 204 -31.11 34.39 8.63
N PHE A 205 -32.09 35.28 8.83
CA PHE A 205 -32.11 36.21 9.96
C PHE A 205 -32.04 35.48 11.32
N ASP A 206 -32.59 34.26 11.36
CA ASP A 206 -32.60 33.42 12.55
C ASP A 206 -31.19 32.97 12.97
N TYR A 207 -30.24 32.88 12.04
CA TYR A 207 -28.90 32.37 12.35
C TYR A 207 -28.17 33.24 13.37
N LEU A 208 -28.13 34.56 13.17
CA LEU A 208 -27.54 35.50 14.13
C LEU A 208 -28.38 35.63 15.40
N SER A 209 -29.70 35.51 15.27
CA SER A 209 -30.64 35.69 16.39
C SER A 209 -30.67 34.52 17.38
N ARG A 210 -30.16 33.33 17.00
CA ARG A 210 -30.04 32.15 17.88
C ARG A 210 -29.12 32.37 19.09
N ARG A 211 -28.27 33.40 19.06
CA ARG A 211 -27.28 33.68 20.10
C ARG A 211 -27.25 35.17 20.41
N ASP A 212 -27.19 35.49 21.70
CA ASP A 212 -26.93 36.87 22.14
C ASP A 212 -25.46 37.21 21.91
N TRP A 213 -25.13 37.91 20.83
CA TRP A 213 -23.74 38.23 20.48
C TRP A 213 -23.18 39.47 21.20
N GLN A 214 -24.03 40.28 21.83
CA GLN A 214 -23.63 41.50 22.55
C GLN A 214 -22.65 42.35 21.73
N GLU A 215 -21.45 42.65 22.25
CA GLU A 215 -20.42 43.44 21.56
C GLU A 215 -19.76 42.72 20.37
N TYR A 216 -19.93 41.41 20.23
CA TYR A 216 -19.39 40.61 19.13
C TYR A 216 -20.31 40.55 17.91
N LEU A 217 -21.50 41.14 17.96
CA LEU A 217 -22.47 41.13 16.87
C LEU A 217 -21.91 41.70 15.55
N PRO A 218 -21.16 42.83 15.53
CA PRO A 218 -20.56 43.33 14.30
C PRO A 218 -19.56 42.34 13.69
N ALA A 219 -18.69 41.75 14.52
CA ALA A 219 -17.70 40.76 14.07
C ALA A 219 -18.38 39.48 13.52
N ALA A 220 -19.47 39.03 14.15
CA ALA A 220 -20.24 37.90 13.65
C ALA A 220 -20.91 38.20 12.30
N THR A 221 -21.45 39.42 12.15
CA THR A 221 -22.07 39.87 10.90
C THR A 221 -21.05 39.93 9.75
N ASP A 222 -19.86 40.49 10.01
CA ASP A 222 -18.78 40.57 9.03
C ASP A 222 -18.25 39.18 8.65
N ALA A 223 -18.11 38.28 9.62
CA ALA A 223 -17.73 36.89 9.38
C ALA A 223 -18.79 36.16 8.52
N ILE A 224 -20.08 36.32 8.80
CA ILE A 224 -21.16 35.77 7.96
C ILE A 224 -21.06 36.28 6.53
N ARG A 225 -20.90 37.59 6.34
CA ARG A 225 -20.81 38.20 5.01
C ARG A 225 -19.62 37.62 4.23
N THR A 226 -18.45 37.59 4.86
CA THR A 226 -17.22 37.03 4.28
C THR A 226 -17.39 35.54 3.92
N ASN A 227 -18.04 34.79 4.80
CA ASN A 227 -18.33 33.38 4.56
C ASN A 227 -19.30 33.17 3.41
N ILE A 228 -20.37 33.94 3.32
CA ILE A 228 -21.33 33.86 2.21
C ILE A 228 -20.63 34.12 0.88
N ASP A 229 -19.78 35.15 0.81
CA ASP A 229 -19.02 35.47 -0.41
C ASP A 229 -18.05 34.34 -0.79
N THR A 230 -17.37 33.76 0.21
CA THR A 230 -16.46 32.61 0.00
C THR A 230 -17.21 31.34 -0.41
N LEU A 231 -18.35 31.04 0.21
CA LEU A 231 -19.18 29.90 -0.10
C LEU A 231 -19.82 30.03 -1.50
N LYS A 232 -20.17 31.24 -1.94
CA LYS A 232 -20.64 31.48 -3.32
C LYS A 232 -19.55 31.14 -4.34
N LEU A 233 -18.30 31.50 -4.07
CA LEU A 233 -17.17 31.08 -4.92
C LEU A 233 -17.02 29.55 -4.92
N HIS A 234 -17.16 28.89 -3.76
CA HIS A 234 -17.13 27.42 -3.69
C HIS A 234 -18.30 26.78 -4.42
N LEU A 235 -19.49 27.39 -4.39
CA LEU A 235 -20.67 26.95 -5.12
C LEU A 235 -20.45 26.98 -6.63
N GLU A 236 -19.91 28.08 -7.15
CA GLU A 236 -19.55 28.20 -8.57
C GLU A 236 -18.56 27.11 -8.99
N ASN A 237 -17.52 26.89 -8.18
CA ASN A 237 -16.55 25.82 -8.41
C ASN A 237 -17.19 24.42 -8.35
N ALA A 238 -18.11 24.18 -7.40
CA ALA A 238 -18.83 22.91 -7.28
C ALA A 238 -19.70 22.65 -8.51
N LYS A 239 -20.46 23.66 -8.97
CA LYS A 239 -21.26 23.59 -10.20
C LYS A 239 -20.39 23.31 -11.42
N ALA A 240 -19.23 23.96 -11.54
CA ALA A 240 -18.29 23.69 -12.63
C ALA A 240 -17.76 22.26 -12.61
N ARG A 241 -17.42 21.71 -11.43
CA ARG A 241 -16.98 20.30 -11.28
C ARG A 241 -18.08 19.33 -11.65
N GLU A 242 -19.31 19.57 -11.20
CA GLU A 242 -20.47 18.71 -11.48
C GLU A 242 -20.84 18.74 -12.98
N GLN A 243 -20.81 19.93 -13.61
CA GLN A 243 -20.99 20.06 -15.05
C GLN A 243 -19.92 19.33 -15.84
N LEU A 244 -18.65 19.45 -15.45
CA LEU A 244 -17.54 18.73 -16.08
C LEU A 244 -17.73 17.21 -15.94
N ALA A 245 -18.11 16.73 -14.76
CA ALA A 245 -18.39 15.32 -14.51
C ALA A 245 -19.58 14.81 -15.36
N ALA A 246 -20.64 15.62 -15.51
CA ALA A 246 -21.78 15.28 -16.35
C ALA A 246 -21.40 15.21 -17.84
N LEU A 247 -20.58 16.15 -18.33
CA LEU A 247 -20.08 16.14 -19.70
C LEU A 247 -19.16 14.93 -19.96
N GLN A 248 -18.28 14.60 -19.01
CA GLN A 248 -17.42 13.41 -19.10
C GLN A 248 -18.23 12.11 -19.10
N ALA A 249 -19.27 12.01 -18.26
CA ALA A 249 -20.17 10.87 -18.26
C ALA A 249 -20.94 10.73 -19.58
N GLU A 250 -21.39 11.84 -20.18
CA GLU A 250 -22.03 11.83 -21.49
C GLU A 250 -21.07 11.41 -22.60
N GLN A 251 -19.85 11.94 -22.60
CA GLN A 251 -18.82 11.55 -23.57
C GLN A 251 -18.49 10.06 -23.45
N GLN A 252 -18.34 9.54 -22.23
CA GLN A 252 -18.11 8.12 -22.01
C GLN A 252 -19.27 7.26 -22.55
N ARG A 253 -20.53 7.67 -22.33
CA ARG A 253 -21.69 6.98 -22.91
C ARG A 253 -21.64 6.93 -24.44
N GLN A 254 -21.25 8.02 -25.08
CA GLN A 254 -21.12 8.08 -26.54
C GLN A 254 -19.97 7.22 -27.05
N ASP A 255 -18.83 7.20 -26.35
CA ASP A 255 -17.68 6.35 -26.68
C ASP A 255 -17.99 4.86 -26.47
N ASP A 256 -18.71 4.51 -25.40
CA ASP A 256 -19.19 3.15 -25.14
C ASP A 256 -20.19 2.70 -26.23
N GLU A 257 -21.13 3.57 -26.61
CA GLU A 257 -22.09 3.29 -27.69
C GLU A 257 -21.37 3.12 -29.04
N ARG A 258 -20.40 3.97 -29.35
CA ARG A 258 -19.59 3.85 -30.55
C ARG A 258 -18.81 2.54 -30.56
N THR A 259 -18.17 2.19 -29.45
CA THR A 259 -17.42 0.94 -29.32
C THR A 259 -18.33 -0.27 -29.48
N ALA A 260 -19.53 -0.24 -28.90
CA ALA A 260 -20.52 -1.31 -29.06
C ALA A 260 -20.98 -1.45 -30.52
N ARG A 261 -21.24 -0.33 -31.22
CA ARG A 261 -21.59 -0.34 -32.66
C ARG A 261 -20.45 -0.87 -33.52
N GLU A 262 -19.20 -0.46 -33.25
CA GLU A 262 -18.02 -0.95 -33.97
C GLU A 262 -17.80 -2.45 -33.74
N GLN A 263 -17.98 -2.95 -32.51
CA GLN A 263 -17.91 -4.37 -32.20
C GLN A 263 -19.01 -5.18 -32.90
N ALA A 264 -20.26 -4.70 -32.86
CA ALA A 264 -21.37 -5.34 -33.56
C ALA A 264 -21.13 -5.39 -35.07
N ALA A 265 -20.60 -4.31 -35.66
CA ALA A 265 -20.25 -4.27 -37.07
C ALA A 265 -19.09 -5.22 -37.43
N ARG A 266 -18.08 -5.36 -36.56
CA ARG A 266 -17.00 -6.34 -36.75
C ARG A 266 -17.52 -7.77 -36.69
N GLN A 267 -18.35 -8.10 -35.70
CA GLN A 267 -18.96 -9.43 -35.59
C GLN A 267 -19.84 -9.75 -36.80
N ALA A 268 -20.58 -8.77 -37.32
CA ALA A 268 -21.37 -8.96 -38.54
C ALA A 268 -20.48 -9.23 -39.76
N ARG A 269 -19.35 -8.52 -39.90
CA ARG A 269 -18.37 -8.77 -40.97
C ARG A 269 -17.71 -10.14 -40.84
N GLU A 270 -17.27 -10.50 -39.63
CA GLU A 270 -16.67 -11.82 -39.37
C GLU A 270 -17.63 -12.96 -39.68
N ARG A 271 -18.93 -12.78 -39.39
CA ARG A 271 -19.97 -13.75 -39.79
C ARG A 271 -20.12 -13.82 -41.31
N ASP A 272 -20.24 -12.68 -42.00
CA ASP A 272 -20.35 -12.67 -43.48
C ASP A 272 -19.10 -13.30 -44.14
N ASP A 273 -17.90 -12.98 -43.65
CA ASP A 273 -16.65 -13.55 -44.15
C ASP A 273 -16.56 -15.07 -43.89
N ALA A 274 -16.98 -15.54 -42.71
CA ALA A 274 -17.04 -16.97 -42.40
C ALA A 274 -18.05 -17.72 -43.30
N LEU A 275 -19.18 -17.09 -43.63
CA LEU A 275 -20.17 -17.64 -44.56
C LEU A 275 -19.59 -17.70 -45.98
N ARG A 276 -18.90 -16.66 -46.44
CA ARG A 276 -18.23 -16.64 -47.75
C ARG A 276 -17.13 -17.70 -47.86
N GLU A 277 -16.31 -17.85 -46.82
CA GLU A 277 -15.27 -18.89 -46.80
C GLU A 277 -15.90 -20.29 -46.90
N ARG A 278 -17.01 -20.55 -46.18
CA ARG A 278 -17.73 -21.83 -46.29
C ARG A 278 -18.27 -22.06 -47.71
N ILE A 279 -18.78 -21.03 -48.38
CA ILE A 279 -19.22 -21.11 -49.78
C ILE A 279 -18.02 -21.40 -50.69
N HIS A 280 -16.90 -20.72 -50.49
CA HIS A 280 -15.69 -20.94 -51.27
C HIS A 280 -15.14 -22.37 -51.11
N GLN A 281 -15.20 -22.95 -49.90
CA GLN A 281 -14.84 -24.35 -49.68
C GLN A 281 -15.76 -25.33 -50.43
N ILE A 282 -17.04 -24.98 -50.63
CA ILE A 282 -17.96 -25.74 -51.48
C ILE A 282 -17.52 -25.65 -52.95
N GLU A 283 -17.15 -24.46 -53.42
CA GLU A 283 -16.68 -24.24 -54.79
C GLU A 283 -15.34 -24.93 -55.09
N LEU A 284 -14.48 -25.11 -54.08
CA LEU A 284 -13.21 -25.82 -54.20
C LEU A 284 -13.36 -27.34 -54.21
N ALA A 285 -14.49 -27.90 -53.78
CA ALA A 285 -14.70 -29.34 -53.68
C ALA A 285 -14.41 -30.13 -54.99
N PRO A 286 -14.78 -29.64 -56.21
CA PRO A 286 -14.41 -30.30 -57.47
C PRO A 286 -12.89 -30.36 -57.68
N THR A 287 -12.15 -29.32 -57.30
CA THR A 287 -10.68 -29.31 -57.43
C THR A 287 -10.03 -30.35 -56.51
N THR A 288 -10.56 -30.52 -55.30
CA THR A 288 -10.08 -31.55 -54.37
C THR A 288 -10.49 -32.97 -54.76
N ALA A 289 -11.49 -33.10 -55.64
CA ALA A 289 -11.96 -34.38 -56.15
C ALA A 289 -11.13 -34.91 -57.33
N VAL A 290 -10.24 -34.08 -57.90
CA VAL A 290 -9.36 -34.48 -59.00
C VAL A 290 -8.43 -35.59 -58.54
N GLY A 291 -8.46 -36.74 -59.24
CA GLY A 291 -7.62 -37.90 -58.94
C GLY A 291 -8.18 -38.87 -57.90
N LEU A 292 -9.38 -38.60 -57.35
CA LEU A 292 -10.10 -39.58 -56.55
C LEU A 292 -10.80 -40.63 -57.44
N ASP A 293 -11.02 -41.81 -56.87
CA ASP A 293 -11.85 -42.86 -57.48
C ASP A 293 -13.35 -42.51 -57.38
N SER A 294 -14.18 -43.31 -58.06
CA SER A 294 -15.64 -43.08 -58.09
C SER A 294 -16.27 -43.06 -56.69
N GLU A 295 -15.75 -43.83 -55.73
CA GLU A 295 -16.21 -43.84 -54.33
C GLU A 295 -15.76 -42.60 -53.54
N GLY A 296 -14.58 -42.06 -53.81
CA GLY A 296 -14.11 -40.78 -53.26
C GLY A 296 -15.00 -39.62 -53.68
N ILE A 297 -15.36 -39.55 -54.97
CA ILE A 297 -16.23 -38.49 -55.52
C ILE A 297 -17.64 -38.59 -54.93
N LYS A 298 -18.23 -39.80 -54.84
CA LYS A 298 -19.55 -40.01 -54.20
C LYS A 298 -19.60 -39.56 -52.74
N ARG A 299 -18.52 -39.79 -51.96
CA ARG A 299 -18.45 -39.33 -50.57
C ARG A 299 -18.48 -37.81 -50.46
N ILE A 300 -17.80 -37.10 -51.36
CA ILE A 300 -17.83 -35.63 -51.41
C ILE A 300 -19.23 -35.14 -51.79
N MET A 301 -19.87 -35.75 -52.79
CA MET A 301 -21.25 -35.43 -53.17
C MET A 301 -22.25 -35.65 -52.03
N ALA A 302 -22.17 -36.78 -51.31
CA ALA A 302 -23.03 -37.07 -50.16
C ALA A 302 -22.81 -36.08 -49.00
N ARG A 303 -21.59 -35.58 -48.81
CA ARG A 303 -21.30 -34.51 -47.84
C ARG A 303 -21.94 -33.18 -48.27
N LEU A 304 -21.88 -32.86 -49.55
CA LEU A 304 -22.49 -31.67 -50.12
C LEU A 304 -24.02 -31.70 -49.96
N GLU A 305 -24.67 -32.83 -50.21
CA GLU A 305 -26.12 -33.02 -50.06
C GLU A 305 -26.62 -32.88 -48.61
N ARG A 306 -25.76 -33.14 -47.62
CA ARG A 306 -26.07 -32.94 -46.20
C ARG A 306 -25.92 -31.48 -45.75
N THR A 307 -25.37 -30.63 -46.60
CA THR A 307 -25.17 -29.21 -46.27
C THR A 307 -26.48 -28.47 -46.45
N ASP A 308 -27.08 -28.03 -45.34
CA ASP A 308 -28.32 -27.28 -45.36
C ASP A 308 -28.07 -25.81 -45.75
N VAL A 309 -28.70 -25.38 -46.84
CA VAL A 309 -28.66 -24.03 -47.39
C VAL A 309 -29.17 -22.99 -46.38
N ALA A 310 -30.11 -23.37 -45.52
CA ALA A 310 -30.66 -22.47 -44.51
C ALA A 310 -29.57 -22.00 -43.50
N THR A 311 -28.48 -22.76 -43.34
CA THR A 311 -27.37 -22.40 -42.45
C THR A 311 -26.47 -21.28 -42.97
N PHE A 312 -26.73 -20.78 -44.18
CA PHE A 312 -26.02 -19.66 -44.79
C PHE A 312 -26.78 -18.32 -44.70
N GLU A 313 -27.93 -18.29 -44.03
CA GLU A 313 -28.69 -17.07 -43.71
C GLU A 313 -28.85 -16.15 -44.96
N ASP A 314 -28.32 -14.93 -44.89
CA ASP A 314 -28.38 -13.91 -45.94
C ASP A 314 -27.66 -14.32 -47.24
N ARG A 315 -26.79 -15.33 -47.18
CA ARG A 315 -26.04 -15.88 -48.33
C ARG A 315 -26.63 -17.20 -48.86
N SER A 316 -27.82 -17.58 -48.42
CA SER A 316 -28.49 -18.83 -48.84
C SER A 316 -28.61 -18.97 -50.37
N THR A 317 -28.85 -17.88 -51.10
CA THR A 317 -28.95 -17.93 -52.57
C THR A 317 -27.60 -18.22 -53.24
N GLU A 318 -26.52 -17.60 -52.76
CA GLU A 318 -25.16 -17.84 -53.26
C GLU A 318 -24.69 -19.26 -52.91
N ALA A 319 -24.96 -19.70 -51.68
CA ALA A 319 -24.65 -21.06 -51.24
C ALA A 319 -25.40 -22.13 -52.06
N ALA A 320 -26.69 -21.91 -52.37
CA ALA A 320 -27.47 -22.80 -53.22
C ALA A 320 -26.86 -22.92 -54.63
N ALA A 321 -26.49 -21.79 -55.24
CA ALA A 321 -25.86 -21.76 -56.55
C ALA A 321 -24.49 -22.47 -56.56
N ALA A 322 -23.67 -22.25 -55.52
CA ALA A 322 -22.38 -22.94 -55.37
C ALA A 322 -22.56 -24.46 -55.19
N ILE A 323 -23.51 -24.88 -54.35
CA ILE A 323 -23.85 -26.30 -54.14
C ILE A 323 -24.29 -26.94 -55.46
N GLU A 324 -25.18 -26.31 -56.21
CA GLU A 324 -25.66 -26.82 -57.49
C GLU A 324 -24.54 -26.91 -58.54
N SER A 325 -23.75 -25.85 -58.68
CA SER A 325 -22.61 -25.80 -59.60
C SER A 325 -21.55 -26.87 -59.27
N THR A 326 -21.18 -26.99 -57.99
CA THR A 326 -20.25 -28.01 -57.50
C THR A 326 -20.81 -29.41 -57.71
N ARG A 327 -22.10 -29.63 -57.46
CA ARG A 327 -22.77 -30.94 -57.70
C ARG A 327 -22.69 -31.34 -59.16
N ASN A 328 -23.00 -30.43 -60.08
CA ASN A 328 -22.95 -30.69 -61.53
C ASN A 328 -21.52 -31.01 -61.99
N SER A 329 -20.53 -30.29 -61.46
CA SER A 329 -19.11 -30.55 -61.73
C SER A 329 -18.66 -31.91 -61.21
N LEU A 330 -18.99 -32.25 -59.96
CA LEU A 330 -18.68 -33.54 -59.35
C LEU A 330 -19.39 -34.70 -60.07
N GLN A 331 -20.62 -34.51 -60.54
CA GLN A 331 -21.34 -35.50 -61.33
C GLN A 331 -20.60 -35.78 -62.65
N THR A 332 -20.16 -34.73 -63.34
CA THR A 332 -19.37 -34.87 -64.57
C THR A 332 -18.06 -35.61 -64.31
N MET A 333 -17.37 -35.31 -63.18
CA MET A 333 -16.16 -36.01 -62.77
C MET A 333 -16.42 -37.48 -62.37
N LEU A 334 -17.55 -37.76 -61.73
CA LEU A 334 -17.95 -39.13 -61.38
C LEU A 334 -18.20 -39.96 -62.64
N ASP A 335 -18.91 -39.41 -63.62
CA ASP A 335 -19.19 -40.09 -64.89
C ASP A 335 -17.88 -40.35 -65.67
N ALA A 336 -16.96 -39.37 -65.66
CA ALA A 336 -15.63 -39.53 -66.24
C ALA A 336 -14.79 -40.59 -65.49
N ALA A 337 -14.81 -40.60 -64.16
CA ALA A 337 -14.11 -41.58 -63.34
C ALA A 337 -14.67 -43.00 -63.54
N LEU A 338 -16.00 -43.16 -63.59
CA LEU A 338 -16.65 -44.43 -63.91
C LEU A 338 -16.29 -44.91 -65.31
N THR A 339 -16.21 -44.01 -66.29
CA THR A 339 -15.78 -44.34 -67.66
C THR A 339 -14.32 -44.75 -67.69
N ALA A 340 -13.43 -44.03 -66.98
CA ALA A 340 -12.02 -44.38 -66.88
C ALA A 340 -11.79 -45.70 -66.14
N GLU A 341 -12.53 -45.97 -65.07
CA GLU A 341 -12.51 -47.25 -64.35
C GLU A 341 -13.03 -48.40 -65.24
N ALA A 342 -14.10 -48.17 -66.01
CA ALA A 342 -14.62 -49.15 -66.96
C ALA A 342 -13.63 -49.43 -68.09
N GLN A 343 -13.00 -48.39 -68.66
CA GLN A 343 -11.93 -48.51 -69.64
C GLN A 343 -10.71 -49.22 -69.07
N LYS A 344 -10.34 -48.95 -67.81
CA LYS A 344 -9.24 -49.63 -67.14
C LYS A 344 -9.57 -51.11 -66.94
N ARG A 345 -10.78 -51.45 -66.49
CA ARG A 345 -11.24 -52.84 -66.39
C ARG A 345 -11.28 -53.55 -67.75
N GLN A 346 -11.71 -52.84 -68.80
CA GLN A 346 -11.71 -53.36 -70.15
C GLN A 346 -10.29 -53.57 -70.67
N ALA A 347 -9.38 -52.63 -70.46
CA ALA A 347 -7.97 -52.77 -70.81
C ALA A 347 -7.28 -53.88 -70.02
N GLU A 348 -7.61 -54.06 -68.74
CA GLU A 348 -7.15 -55.19 -67.92
C GLU A 348 -7.72 -56.53 -68.43
N ALA A 349 -8.98 -56.57 -68.85
CA ALA A 349 -9.59 -57.75 -69.46
C ALA A 349 -8.97 -58.08 -70.83
N ASP A 350 -8.79 -57.08 -71.70
CA ASP A 350 -8.15 -57.21 -73.01
C ASP A 350 -6.67 -57.61 -72.86
N ALA A 351 -5.96 -57.07 -71.85
CA ALA A 351 -4.60 -57.47 -71.52
C ALA A 351 -4.53 -58.91 -70.98
N ALA A 352 -5.50 -59.33 -70.18
CA ALA A 352 -5.62 -60.71 -69.72
C ALA A 352 -5.93 -61.67 -70.89
N GLU A 353 -6.75 -61.27 -71.85
CA GLU A 353 -7.06 -62.03 -73.06
C GLU A 353 -5.85 -62.12 -74.00
N LEU A 354 -5.13 -61.02 -74.21
CA LEU A 354 -3.86 -61.02 -74.96
C LEU A 354 -2.77 -61.85 -74.27
N ALA A 355 -2.72 -61.84 -72.94
CA ALA A 355 -1.80 -62.69 -72.17
C ALA A 355 -2.17 -64.17 -72.31
N ALA A 356 -3.47 -64.51 -72.26
CA ALA A 356 -3.95 -65.87 -72.50
C ALA A 356 -3.65 -66.34 -73.93
N PHE A 357 -3.85 -65.48 -74.93
CA PHE A 357 -3.53 -65.77 -76.34
C PHE A 357 -2.03 -65.96 -76.58
N ARG A 358 -1.18 -65.14 -75.94
CA ARG A 358 0.28 -65.31 -75.99
C ARG A 358 0.73 -66.60 -75.32
N ALA A 359 0.15 -66.96 -74.17
CA ALA A 359 0.44 -68.22 -73.49
C ALA A 359 0.02 -69.45 -74.32
N GLU A 360 -1.09 -69.38 -75.06
CA GLU A 360 -1.52 -70.47 -75.95
C GLU A 360 -0.61 -70.59 -77.18
N ARG A 361 -0.17 -69.45 -77.74
CA ARG A 361 0.75 -69.43 -78.89
C ARG A 361 2.14 -69.93 -78.51
N GLU A 362 2.63 -69.65 -77.30
CA GLU A 362 3.87 -70.22 -76.77
C GLU A 362 3.77 -71.73 -76.53
N ARG A 363 2.61 -72.24 -76.07
CA ARG A 363 2.38 -73.69 -75.96
C ARG A 363 2.46 -74.39 -77.31
N LYS A 364 1.78 -73.85 -78.34
CA LYS A 364 1.86 -74.40 -79.71
C LYS A 364 3.26 -74.31 -80.32
N ALA A 365 3.98 -73.21 -80.09
CA ALA A 365 5.35 -73.05 -80.58
C ALA A 365 6.35 -74.00 -79.88
N ASN A 366 6.16 -74.29 -78.59
CA ASN A 366 6.97 -75.27 -77.87
C ASN A 366 6.65 -76.71 -78.32
N GLU A 367 5.39 -77.05 -78.55
CA GLU A 367 5.00 -78.36 -79.10
C GLU A 367 5.58 -78.60 -80.50
N GLU A 368 5.62 -77.58 -81.37
CA GLU A 368 6.24 -77.66 -82.70
C GLU A 368 7.78 -77.80 -82.61
N ARG A 369 8.43 -77.12 -81.66
CA ARG A 369 9.88 -77.27 -81.42
C ARG A 369 10.24 -78.65 -80.89
N GLU A 370 9.46 -79.20 -79.97
CA GLU A 370 9.68 -80.55 -79.45
C GLU A 370 9.38 -81.65 -80.49
N ALA A 371 8.49 -81.39 -81.44
CA ALA A 371 8.27 -82.28 -82.59
C ALA A 371 9.43 -82.21 -83.61
N ALA A 372 9.96 -81.00 -83.86
CA ALA A 372 11.11 -80.79 -84.75
C ALA A 372 12.41 -81.39 -84.19
N GLU A 373 12.69 -81.23 -82.89
CA GLU A 373 13.87 -81.82 -82.26
C GLU A 373 13.83 -83.35 -82.22
N ARG A 374 12.64 -83.97 -82.09
CA ARG A 374 12.49 -85.43 -82.18
C ARG A 374 12.76 -85.94 -83.59
N ALA A 375 12.24 -85.25 -84.61
CA ALA A 375 12.52 -85.59 -86.00
C ALA A 375 14.01 -85.43 -86.37
N GLU A 376 14.69 -84.42 -85.82
CA GLU A 376 16.11 -84.20 -86.09
C GLU A 376 17.03 -85.22 -85.39
N ARG A 377 16.69 -85.68 -84.17
CA ARG A 377 17.42 -86.78 -83.51
C ARG A 377 17.25 -88.11 -84.26
N GLU A 378 16.04 -88.44 -84.68
CA GLU A 378 15.79 -89.66 -85.45
C GLU A 378 16.51 -89.65 -86.81
N ALA A 379 16.58 -88.49 -87.48
CA ALA A 379 17.32 -88.33 -88.74
C ALA A 379 18.85 -88.48 -88.56
N ARG A 380 19.43 -87.94 -87.46
CA ARG A 380 20.87 -88.06 -87.17
C ARG A 380 21.25 -89.50 -86.78
N GLU A 381 20.41 -90.19 -86.03
CA GLU A 381 20.65 -91.59 -85.66
C GLU A 381 20.48 -92.56 -86.84
N ALA A 382 19.62 -92.24 -87.81
CA ALA A 382 19.49 -93.00 -89.05
C ALA A 382 20.69 -92.79 -89.99
N ALA A 383 21.21 -91.56 -90.09
CA ALA A 383 22.38 -91.24 -90.90
C ALA A 383 23.66 -91.91 -90.37
N GLN A 384 23.85 -91.94 -89.04
CA GLN A 384 25.02 -92.57 -88.41
C GLN A 384 25.03 -94.10 -88.59
N ARG A 385 23.86 -94.75 -88.61
CA ARG A 385 23.75 -96.19 -88.90
C ARG A 385 24.11 -96.51 -90.36
N ALA A 386 23.66 -95.70 -91.31
CA ALA A 386 23.97 -95.87 -92.73
C ALA A 386 25.45 -95.63 -93.08
N GLU A 387 26.15 -94.77 -92.32
CA GLU A 387 27.57 -94.49 -92.53
C GLU A 387 28.48 -95.57 -91.93
N HIS A 388 28.11 -96.12 -90.76
CA HIS A 388 28.84 -97.24 -90.14
C HIS A 388 28.79 -98.53 -90.99
N GLU A 389 27.63 -98.86 -91.56
CA GLU A 389 27.48 -100.03 -92.43
C GLU A 389 28.29 -99.93 -93.74
N LYS A 390 28.44 -98.72 -94.30
CA LYS A 390 29.28 -98.48 -95.48
C LYS A 390 30.78 -98.64 -95.18
N GLN A 391 31.22 -98.23 -94.00
CA GLN A 391 32.63 -98.34 -93.60
C GLN A 391 33.04 -99.78 -93.31
N GLU A 392 32.16 -100.59 -92.70
CA GLU A 392 32.43 -102.02 -92.49
C GLU A 392 32.44 -102.82 -93.80
N ALA A 393 31.53 -102.53 -94.74
CA ALA A 393 31.52 -103.18 -96.05
C ALA A 393 32.80 -102.88 -96.87
N ALA A 394 33.32 -101.65 -96.77
CA ALA A 394 34.55 -101.24 -97.45
C ALA A 394 35.81 -101.91 -96.86
N ARG A 395 35.85 -102.17 -95.55
CA ARG A 395 36.98 -102.85 -94.89
C ARG A 395 37.09 -104.32 -95.32
N ILE A 396 35.97 -105.04 -95.34
CA ILE A 396 35.94 -106.46 -95.71
C ILE A 396 36.29 -106.68 -97.20
N ALA A 397 35.97 -105.71 -98.08
CA ALA A 397 36.34 -105.77 -99.48
C ALA A 397 37.86 -105.57 -99.72
N ARG A 398 38.53 -104.74 -98.90
CA ARG A 398 39.98 -104.51 -98.99
C ARG A 398 40.79 -105.73 -98.56
N GLU A 399 40.44 -106.33 -97.43
CA GLU A 399 41.14 -107.52 -96.91
C GLU A 399 41.08 -108.71 -97.87
N ARG A 400 39.96 -108.89 -98.60
CA ARG A 400 39.84 -109.93 -99.63
C ARG A 400 40.64 -109.63 -100.90
N ALA A 401 40.83 -108.36 -101.26
CA ALA A 401 41.62 -107.97 -102.42
C ALA A 401 43.12 -108.18 -102.18
N GLU A 402 43.61 -107.87 -100.97
CA GLU A 402 45.02 -108.05 -100.59
C GLU A 402 45.41 -109.53 -100.50
N ALA A 403 44.56 -110.39 -99.92
CA ALA A 403 44.84 -111.83 -99.84
C ALA A 403 44.95 -112.51 -101.23
N VAL A 404 44.16 -112.06 -102.21
CA VAL A 404 44.22 -112.59 -103.59
C VAL A 404 45.47 -112.08 -104.33
N ALA A 405 45.89 -110.84 -104.06
CA ALA A 405 47.09 -110.26 -104.67
C ALA A 405 48.38 -110.96 -104.18
N GLU A 406 48.49 -111.28 -102.89
CA GLU A 406 49.62 -112.02 -102.33
C GLU A 406 49.74 -113.44 -102.91
N THR A 407 48.60 -114.10 -103.13
CA THR A 407 48.58 -115.46 -103.71
C THR A 407 49.03 -115.47 -105.18
N LEU A 408 48.65 -114.46 -105.96
CA LEU A 408 49.06 -114.31 -107.36
C LEU A 408 50.54 -113.91 -107.50
N LEU A 409 51.06 -113.10 -106.57
CA LEU A 409 52.47 -112.72 -106.54
C LEU A 409 53.38 -113.93 -106.26
N ALA A 410 52.98 -114.79 -105.31
CA ALA A 410 53.71 -116.02 -105.00
C ALA A 410 53.80 -116.97 -106.21
N LEU A 411 52.71 -117.12 -106.96
CA LEU A 411 52.67 -117.94 -108.19
C LEU A 411 53.56 -117.36 -109.31
N LEU A 412 53.66 -116.03 -109.42
CA LEU A 412 54.53 -115.37 -110.40
C LEU A 412 56.02 -115.55 -110.07
N ILE A 413 56.39 -115.48 -108.79
CA ILE A 413 57.78 -115.73 -108.34
C ILE A 413 58.18 -117.19 -108.56
N GLU A 414 57.29 -118.14 -108.27
CA GLU A 414 57.57 -119.57 -108.48
C GLU A 414 57.72 -119.88 -109.98
N ALA A 415 56.82 -119.37 -110.83
CA ALA A 415 56.89 -119.54 -112.27
C ALA A 415 58.17 -118.97 -112.89
N ARG A 416 58.73 -117.89 -112.34
CA ARG A 416 59.96 -117.25 -112.84
C ARG A 416 61.16 -118.20 -112.90
N THR A 417 61.28 -119.12 -111.94
CA THR A 417 62.41 -120.05 -111.84
C THR A 417 62.44 -121.11 -112.94
N HIS A 418 61.32 -121.29 -113.65
CA HIS A 418 61.20 -122.26 -114.75
C HIS A 418 61.24 -121.62 -116.14
N VAL A 419 61.34 -120.28 -116.23
CA VAL A 419 61.41 -119.56 -117.49
C VAL A 419 62.87 -119.25 -117.83
N PRO A 420 63.42 -119.82 -118.93
CA PRO A 420 64.78 -119.54 -119.36
C PRO A 420 64.93 -118.06 -119.77
N ALA A 421 66.14 -117.51 -119.60
CA ALA A 421 66.42 -116.09 -119.80
C ALA A 421 65.99 -115.61 -121.21
N GLY A 422 65.21 -114.53 -121.24
CA GLY A 422 64.58 -113.98 -122.43
C GLY A 422 63.41 -113.06 -122.08
N ASP A 423 62.78 -112.50 -123.09
CA ASP A 423 61.79 -111.41 -122.99
C ASP A 423 60.61 -111.71 -122.03
N LEU A 424 60.25 -112.98 -121.84
CA LEU A 424 59.20 -113.40 -120.92
C LEU A 424 59.66 -113.39 -119.44
N ALA A 425 60.93 -113.74 -119.20
CA ALA A 425 61.54 -113.73 -117.89
C ALA A 425 61.66 -112.30 -117.34
N ASP A 426 62.08 -111.35 -118.17
CA ASP A 426 62.19 -109.94 -117.81
C ASP A 426 60.82 -109.30 -117.56
N ARG A 427 59.77 -109.75 -118.26
CA ARG A 427 58.39 -109.32 -118.03
C ARG A 427 57.82 -109.85 -116.71
N ILE A 428 58.15 -111.08 -116.34
CA ILE A 428 57.75 -111.63 -115.04
C ILE A 428 58.51 -110.91 -113.92
N ASP A 429 59.81 -110.64 -114.08
CA ASP A 429 60.59 -109.87 -113.10
C ASP A 429 60.06 -108.44 -112.93
N ASN A 430 59.73 -107.74 -114.02
CA ASN A 430 59.09 -106.42 -113.95
C ASN A 430 57.73 -106.47 -113.27
N ALA A 431 56.91 -107.49 -113.54
CA ALA A 431 55.59 -107.63 -112.92
C ALA A 431 55.69 -107.93 -111.41
N VAL A 432 56.69 -108.71 -110.99
CA VAL A 432 56.99 -108.97 -109.58
C VAL A 432 57.51 -107.71 -108.89
N ALA A 433 58.47 -107.00 -109.49
CA ALA A 433 59.01 -105.74 -108.93
C ALA A 433 57.90 -104.69 -108.74
N THR A 434 57.11 -104.46 -109.80
CA THR A 434 56.00 -103.48 -109.77
C THR A 434 54.96 -103.81 -108.69
N ALA A 435 54.69 -105.10 -108.46
CA ALA A 435 53.74 -105.54 -107.44
C ALA A 435 54.34 -105.63 -106.02
N GLN A 436 55.67 -105.69 -105.88
CA GLN A 436 56.40 -105.53 -104.61
C GLN A 436 56.67 -104.06 -104.25
N GLY A 437 56.33 -103.11 -105.14
CA GLY A 437 56.46 -101.68 -104.90
C GLY A 437 57.86 -101.11 -105.16
N GLU A 438 58.67 -101.82 -105.95
CA GLU A 438 59.96 -101.37 -106.52
C GLU A 438 59.82 -101.09 -108.02
#